data_AF-A0A501W3J7-F1
#
_entry.id   AF-A0A501W3J7-F1
#
_cell.length_a   1.000
_cell.length_b   1.000
_cell.length_c   1.000
_cell.angle_alpha   90.00
_cell.angle_beta   90.00
_cell.angle_gamma   90.00
#
_symmetry.space_group_name_H-M   'P 1'
#
loop_
_entity.id
_entity.type
_entity.pdbx_description
1 polymer ?
#
loop_
_entity_poly.entity_id
_entity_poly.type
_entity_poly.pdbx_seq_one_letter_code
_entity_poly.pdbx_strand_id
1 'polypeptide(L)'
;MKKLFTALTLSLISLSLSAQDKFLKNVNETHELSEKVVDLFKSNKIAESFAQLTPYWPMPQNELDPIEEKTIKYLNLIEERFGKPIGTLKVKNETISDIAIRETFLIRYENTAIRLIFTYYKNNNGWIVNAFKWDDSFAEEFK
;
A
#
# COMPACT_ATOMS: atom_id res chain seq x y z
N MET A 1 3.76 -18.06 -64.82
CA MET A 1 3.12 -16.74 -64.98
C MET A 1 1.99 -16.61 -63.97
N LYS A 2 2.02 -15.57 -63.10
CA LYS A 2 0.87 -14.89 -62.47
C LYS A 2 0.03 -15.76 -61.49
N LYS A 3 -0.25 -15.43 -60.22
CA LYS A 3 -0.32 -14.17 -59.45
C LYS A 3 -0.14 -14.53 -57.95
N LEU A 4 0.77 -13.91 -57.21
CA LEU A 4 0.48 -12.87 -56.20
C LEU A 4 -1.00 -12.76 -55.75
N PHE A 5 -1.29 -13.06 -54.49
CA PHE A 5 -2.00 -12.13 -53.60
C PHE A 5 -1.80 -12.55 -52.13
N THR A 6 -1.04 -11.73 -51.44
CA THR A 6 -0.87 -11.62 -49.99
C THR A 6 -2.18 -11.24 -49.30
N ALA A 7 -2.45 -11.82 -48.13
CA ALA A 7 -3.25 -11.20 -47.09
C ALA A 7 -2.84 -11.77 -45.72
N LEU A 8 -1.80 -11.17 -45.15
CA LEU A 8 -1.39 -11.33 -43.75
C LEU A 8 -2.28 -10.40 -42.92
N THR A 9 -3.36 -10.91 -42.32
CA THR A 9 -4.19 -10.16 -41.37
C THR A 9 -3.62 -10.31 -39.96
N LEU A 10 -2.66 -9.44 -39.64
CA LEU A 10 -2.15 -9.25 -38.28
C LEU A 10 -3.22 -8.48 -37.47
N SER A 11 -4.07 -9.19 -36.74
CA SER A 11 -5.02 -8.56 -35.81
C SER A 11 -4.27 -8.18 -34.52
N LEU A 12 -3.83 -6.92 -34.43
CA LEU A 12 -3.46 -6.32 -33.15
C LEU A 12 -4.73 -6.17 -32.29
N ILE A 13 -5.00 -7.17 -31.46
CA ILE A 13 -5.87 -7.00 -30.30
C ILE A 13 -5.05 -6.21 -29.28
N SER A 14 -5.25 -4.89 -29.26
CA SER A 14 -4.80 -4.04 -28.16
C SER A 14 -5.51 -4.50 -26.89
N LEU A 15 -4.92 -5.43 -26.15
CA LEU A 15 -5.32 -5.72 -24.79
C LEU A 15 -5.06 -4.45 -23.99
N SER A 16 -6.07 -3.60 -23.85
CA SER A 16 -6.09 -2.58 -22.82
C SER A 16 -6.09 -3.31 -21.48
N LEU A 17 -4.88 -3.54 -20.94
CA LEU A 17 -4.67 -3.88 -19.54
C LEU A 17 -5.20 -2.71 -18.71
N SER A 18 -6.52 -2.69 -18.49
CA SER A 18 -7.10 -1.90 -17.42
C SER A 18 -6.63 -2.59 -16.15
N ALA A 19 -5.74 -1.94 -15.41
CA ALA A 19 -5.50 -2.29 -14.01
C ALA A 19 -6.86 -2.14 -13.31
N GLN A 20 -7.60 -3.23 -13.16
CA GLN A 20 -8.85 -3.22 -12.41
C GLN A 20 -8.49 -3.15 -10.94
N ASP A 21 -8.99 -2.11 -10.28
CA ASP A 21 -8.97 -2.03 -8.83
C ASP A 21 -9.58 -3.32 -8.26
N LYS A 22 -8.81 -3.97 -7.38
CA LYS A 22 -9.26 -5.10 -6.59
C LYS A 22 -9.98 -4.57 -5.36
N PHE A 23 -10.86 -5.40 -4.82
CA PHE A 23 -11.59 -5.11 -3.60
C PHE A 23 -11.27 -6.18 -2.56
N LEU A 24 -11.02 -5.75 -1.32
CA LEU A 24 -10.92 -6.61 -0.16
C LEU A 24 -12.35 -6.96 0.28
N LYS A 25 -12.61 -8.23 0.56
CA LYS A 25 -13.99 -8.73 0.73
C LYS A 25 -14.56 -8.42 2.10
N ASN A 26 -13.71 -8.28 3.11
CA ASN A 26 -14.12 -8.14 4.50
C ASN A 26 -13.02 -7.46 5.34
N VAL A 27 -13.36 -7.16 6.59
CA VAL A 27 -12.46 -6.52 7.57
C VAL A 27 -11.22 -7.36 7.89
N ASN A 28 -11.33 -8.69 7.81
CA ASN A 28 -10.16 -9.53 8.06
C ASN A 28 -9.13 -9.38 6.94
N GLU A 29 -9.56 -9.29 5.67
CA GLU A 29 -8.65 -9.03 4.55
C GLU A 29 -8.01 -7.64 4.62
N THR A 30 -8.69 -6.63 5.18
CA THR A 30 -8.04 -5.31 5.43
C THR A 30 -6.94 -5.44 6.47
N HIS A 31 -7.18 -6.21 7.54
CA HIS A 31 -6.19 -6.44 8.59
C HIS A 31 -4.97 -7.22 8.07
N GLU A 32 -5.18 -8.28 7.30
CA GLU A 32 -4.11 -9.07 6.68
C GLU A 32 -3.25 -8.23 5.74
N LEU A 33 -3.87 -7.32 4.97
CA LEU A 33 -3.14 -6.38 4.12
C LEU A 33 -2.28 -5.42 4.97
N SER A 34 -2.85 -4.82 6.03
CA SER A 34 -2.09 -3.96 6.95
C SER A 34 -0.89 -4.68 7.55
N GLU A 35 -1.07 -5.89 8.09
CA GLU A 35 0.01 -6.67 8.71
C GLU A 35 1.13 -7.00 7.72
N LYS A 36 0.75 -7.41 6.50
CA LYS A 36 1.72 -7.69 5.44
C LYS A 36 2.53 -6.45 5.08
N VAL A 37 1.88 -5.29 4.96
CA VAL A 37 2.57 -4.03 4.68
C VAL A 37 3.48 -3.63 5.84
N VAL A 38 3.02 -3.77 7.09
CA VAL A 38 3.83 -3.51 8.29
C VAL A 38 5.11 -4.37 8.29
N ASP A 39 5.01 -5.65 7.95
CA ASP A 39 6.16 -6.55 7.92
C ASP A 39 7.16 -6.22 6.79
N LEU A 40 6.66 -5.86 5.62
CA LEU A 40 7.50 -5.41 4.51
C LEU A 40 8.19 -4.08 4.85
N PHE A 41 7.47 -3.14 5.45
CA PHE A 41 7.99 -1.84 5.85
C PHE A 41 9.06 -1.97 6.94
N LYS A 42 8.84 -2.82 7.95
CA LYS A 42 9.83 -3.17 8.98
C LYS A 42 11.11 -3.76 8.40
N SER A 43 10.98 -4.50 7.29
CA SER A 43 12.10 -5.15 6.60
C SER A 43 12.76 -4.23 5.55
N ASN A 44 12.45 -2.93 5.55
CA ASN A 44 12.88 -1.94 4.56
C ASN A 44 12.54 -2.31 3.10
N LYS A 45 11.49 -3.12 2.90
CA LYS A 45 10.98 -3.54 1.58
C LYS A 45 9.85 -2.61 1.13
N ILE A 46 10.18 -1.34 0.95
CA ILE A 46 9.18 -0.28 0.74
C ILE A 46 8.47 -0.42 -0.61
N ALA A 47 9.20 -0.70 -1.69
CA ALA A 47 8.58 -0.93 -2.99
C ALA A 47 7.58 -2.11 -2.97
N GLU A 48 7.95 -3.21 -2.29
CA GLU A 48 7.06 -4.36 -2.10
C GLU A 48 5.82 -3.98 -1.27
N SER A 49 5.97 -3.07 -0.29
CA SER A 49 4.88 -2.55 0.54
C SER A 49 3.85 -1.78 -0.30
N PHE A 50 4.31 -0.85 -1.14
CA PHE A 50 3.45 -0.12 -2.06
C PHE A 50 2.78 -1.07 -3.06
N ALA A 51 3.52 -2.03 -3.62
CA ALA A 51 2.96 -3.05 -4.51
C ALA A 51 1.84 -3.90 -3.88
N GLN A 52 1.80 -4.07 -2.55
CA GLN A 52 0.67 -4.71 -1.86
C GLN A 52 -0.56 -3.81 -1.78
N LEU A 53 -0.36 -2.50 -1.57
CA LEU A 53 -1.43 -1.52 -1.40
C LEU A 53 -2.08 -1.13 -2.74
N THR A 54 -1.26 -0.90 -3.77
CA THR A 54 -1.67 -0.38 -5.08
C THR A 54 -2.89 -1.07 -5.67
N PRO A 55 -3.01 -2.42 -5.68
CA PRO A 55 -4.17 -3.07 -6.28
C PRO A 55 -5.51 -2.71 -5.64
N TYR A 56 -5.51 -2.18 -4.41
CA TYR A 56 -6.71 -1.83 -3.65
C TYR A 56 -6.86 -0.32 -3.43
N TRP A 57 -5.96 0.49 -3.97
CA TRP A 57 -5.94 1.93 -3.81
C TRP A 57 -6.44 2.57 -5.10
N PRO A 58 -7.62 3.23 -5.12
CA PRO A 58 -8.17 3.88 -6.31
C PRO A 58 -7.43 5.20 -6.62
N MET A 59 -6.11 5.15 -6.65
CA MET A 59 -5.20 6.25 -6.95
C MET A 59 -4.40 5.87 -8.20
N PRO A 60 -4.32 6.75 -9.21
CA PRO A 60 -3.53 6.48 -10.40
C PRO A 60 -2.07 6.17 -10.09
N GLN A 61 -1.46 5.24 -10.83
CA GLN A 61 -0.08 4.82 -10.59
C GLN A 61 0.91 5.99 -10.62
N ASN A 62 0.73 6.94 -11.54
CA ASN A 62 1.56 8.14 -11.66
C ASN A 62 1.45 9.09 -10.45
N GLU A 63 0.42 8.94 -9.61
CA GLU A 63 0.31 9.64 -8.32
C GLU A 63 0.95 8.84 -7.18
N LEU A 64 0.95 7.50 -7.26
CA LEU A 64 1.58 6.62 -6.26
C LEU A 64 3.11 6.56 -6.39
N ASP A 65 3.64 6.51 -7.61
CA ASP A 65 5.09 6.45 -7.89
C ASP A 65 5.89 7.52 -7.13
N PRO A 66 5.57 8.83 -7.21
CA PRO A 66 6.31 9.85 -6.47
C PRO A 66 6.18 9.72 -4.95
N ILE A 67 5.09 9.14 -4.44
CA ILE A 67 4.89 8.90 -2.99
C ILE A 67 5.80 7.75 -2.53
N GLU A 68 5.89 6.68 -3.30
CA GLU A 68 6.79 5.55 -3.06
C GLU A 68 8.25 6.00 -3.08
N GLU A 69 8.69 6.67 -4.15
CA GLU A 69 10.06 7.17 -4.31
C GLU A 69 10.46 8.10 -3.17
N LYS A 70 9.56 9.02 -2.80
CA LYS A 70 9.77 9.92 -1.66
C LYS A 70 9.90 9.10 -0.37
N THR A 71 9.02 8.14 -0.13
CA THR A 71 9.10 7.30 1.08
C THR A 71 10.43 6.57 1.18
N ILE A 72 10.89 5.92 0.11
CA ILE A 72 12.20 5.24 0.04
C ILE A 72 13.32 6.22 0.40
N LYS A 73 13.34 7.39 -0.25
CA LYS A 73 14.39 8.39 -0.01
C LYS A 73 14.41 8.86 1.45
N TYR A 74 13.25 9.15 2.05
CA TYR A 74 13.19 9.63 3.42
C TYR A 74 13.63 8.56 4.43
N LEU A 75 13.22 7.30 4.24
CA LEU A 75 13.60 6.22 5.15
C LEU A 75 15.09 5.91 5.09
N ASN A 76 15.70 5.93 3.89
CA ASN A 76 17.14 5.77 3.72
C ASN A 76 17.94 6.89 4.43
N LEU A 77 17.39 8.10 4.53
CA LEU A 77 18.06 9.22 5.22
C LEU A 77 18.02 9.13 6.75
N ILE A 78 17.11 8.33 7.32
CA ILE A 78 16.89 8.26 8.77
C ILE A 78 17.24 6.90 9.37
N GLU A 79 17.49 5.88 8.55
CA GLU A 79 17.79 4.50 8.96
C GLU A 79 18.89 4.43 10.03
N GLU A 80 20.04 5.08 9.80
CA GLU A 80 21.16 5.09 10.75
C GLU A 80 20.79 5.71 12.11
N ARG A 81 19.92 6.73 12.12
CA ARG A 81 19.49 7.40 13.36
C ARG A 81 18.50 6.56 14.14
N PHE A 82 17.66 5.79 13.45
CA PHE A 82 16.59 5.02 14.07
C PHE A 82 17.13 3.74 14.72
N GLY A 83 18.21 3.20 14.16
CA GLY A 83 18.82 1.95 14.61
C GLY A 83 18.10 0.75 14.02
N LYS A 84 18.32 -0.45 14.59
CA LYS A 84 17.71 -1.68 14.07
C LYS A 84 16.23 -1.78 14.43
N PRO A 85 15.38 -2.39 13.58
CA PRO A 85 14.01 -2.71 13.96
C PRO A 85 14.00 -3.77 15.07
N ILE A 86 13.24 -3.52 16.13
CA ILE A 86 13.15 -4.38 17.33
C ILE A 86 11.76 -5.03 17.51
N GLY A 87 10.76 -4.62 16.74
CA GLY A 87 9.44 -5.24 16.76
C GLY A 87 8.33 -4.38 16.18
N THR A 88 7.11 -4.90 16.22
CA THR A 88 5.89 -4.21 15.78
C THR A 88 4.84 -4.25 16.89
N LEU A 89 3.95 -3.25 16.90
CA LEU A 89 2.85 -3.15 17.84
C LEU A 89 1.61 -2.60 17.11
N LYS A 90 0.48 -3.31 17.19
CA LYS A 90 -0.83 -2.76 16.82
C LYS A 90 -1.31 -1.85 17.94
N VAL A 91 -1.49 -0.56 17.66
CA VAL A 91 -1.83 0.46 18.66
C VAL A 91 -3.33 0.64 18.79
N LYS A 92 -4.01 0.82 17.66
CA LYS A 92 -5.43 1.12 17.58
C LYS A 92 -6.07 0.41 16.40
N ASN A 93 -7.34 0.09 16.57
CA ASN A 93 -8.27 -0.27 15.51
C ASN A 93 -9.53 0.55 15.76
N GLU A 94 -9.82 1.47 14.85
CA GLU A 94 -10.91 2.43 14.95
C GLU A 94 -11.87 2.20 13.79
N THR A 95 -13.17 2.29 14.05
CA THR A 95 -14.19 2.08 13.03
C THR A 95 -15.16 3.25 12.98
N ILE A 96 -15.67 3.54 11.78
CA ILE A 96 -16.83 4.41 11.58
C ILE A 96 -17.93 3.52 11.03
N SER A 97 -18.82 3.07 11.93
CA SER A 97 -19.85 2.08 11.59
C SER A 97 -19.25 0.90 10.81
N ASP A 98 -19.83 0.56 9.67
CA ASP A 98 -19.40 -0.43 8.71
C ASP A 98 -18.81 0.20 7.43
N ILE A 99 -18.55 1.51 7.41
CA ILE A 99 -18.12 2.24 6.21
C ILE A 99 -16.62 2.55 6.18
N ALA A 100 -15.96 2.64 7.34
CA ALA A 100 -14.53 2.94 7.38
C ALA A 100 -13.84 2.26 8.56
N ILE A 101 -12.57 1.92 8.35
CA ILE A 101 -11.68 1.33 9.35
C ILE A 101 -10.36 2.07 9.31
N ARG A 102 -9.80 2.36 10.48
CA ARG A 102 -8.45 2.88 10.62
C ARG A 102 -7.65 1.99 11.55
N GLU A 103 -6.54 1.48 11.05
CA GLU A 103 -5.60 0.69 11.84
C GLU A 103 -4.29 1.45 11.99
N THR A 104 -3.83 1.58 13.23
CA THR A 104 -2.55 2.24 13.55
C THR A 104 -1.59 1.23 14.13
N PHE A 105 -0.39 1.17 13.54
CA PHE A 105 0.72 0.32 13.99
C PHE A 105 1.95 1.17 14.29
N LEU A 106 2.80 0.66 15.18
CA LEU A 106 4.15 1.15 15.39
C LEU A 106 5.15 0.07 14.98
N ILE A 107 6.10 0.46 14.13
CA ILE A 107 7.34 -0.28 13.91
C ILE A 107 8.35 0.32 14.88
N ARG A 108 8.79 -0.48 15.85
CA ARG A 108 9.74 -0.06 16.87
C ARG A 108 11.15 -0.27 16.35
N TYR A 109 11.97 0.75 16.51
CA TYR A 109 13.41 0.72 16.30
C TYR A 109 14.12 0.93 17.65
N GLU A 110 15.44 0.79 17.68
CA GLU A 110 16.25 0.97 18.90
C GLU A 110 16.09 2.37 19.52
N ASN A 111 16.02 3.41 18.69
CA ASN A 111 16.04 4.80 19.16
C ASN A 111 14.70 5.55 19.01
N THR A 112 13.74 4.99 18.27
CA THR A 112 12.43 5.63 18.00
C THR A 112 11.41 4.60 17.46
N ALA A 113 10.25 5.04 16.99
CA ALA A 113 9.30 4.23 16.26
C ALA A 113 8.75 4.98 15.03
N ILE A 114 8.42 4.23 13.98
CA ILE A 114 7.62 4.71 12.84
C ILE A 114 6.18 4.32 13.08
N ARG A 115 5.26 5.26 12.90
CA ARG A 115 3.83 5.02 12.93
C ARG A 115 3.32 4.79 11.51
N LEU A 116 2.58 3.70 11.31
CA LEU A 116 1.87 3.40 10.08
C LEU A 116 0.36 3.50 10.35
N ILE A 117 -0.35 4.23 9.50
CA ILE A 117 -1.79 4.44 9.60
C ILE A 117 -2.44 4.02 8.29
N PHE A 118 -3.24 2.98 8.37
CA PHE A 118 -4.05 2.46 7.27
C PHE A 118 -5.47 2.96 7.44
N THR A 119 -6.05 3.56 6.41
CA THR A 119 -7.46 3.93 6.38
C THR A 119 -8.12 3.21 5.23
N TYR A 120 -9.11 2.38 5.54
CA TYR A 120 -9.93 1.65 4.60
C TYR A 120 -11.32 2.26 4.52
N TYR A 121 -11.90 2.21 3.33
CA TYR A 121 -13.28 2.62 3.09
C TYR A 121 -14.04 1.48 2.41
N LYS A 122 -15.29 1.28 2.80
CA LYS A 122 -16.18 0.30 2.18
C LYS A 122 -17.06 1.00 1.16
N ASN A 123 -16.87 0.67 -0.12
CA ASN A 123 -17.77 1.10 -1.19
C ASN A 123 -18.73 -0.04 -1.57
N ASN A 124 -19.50 0.16 -2.64
CA ASN A 124 -20.49 -0.81 -3.11
C ASN A 124 -19.89 -2.15 -3.59
N ASN A 125 -18.59 -2.18 -3.92
CA ASN A 125 -17.90 -3.36 -4.46
C ASN A 125 -17.07 -4.09 -3.39
N GLY A 126 -16.64 -3.39 -2.33
CA GLY A 126 -15.90 -3.94 -1.20
C GLY A 126 -15.04 -2.89 -0.50
N TRP A 127 -14.03 -3.37 0.23
CA TRP A 127 -13.10 -2.52 0.95
C TRP A 127 -11.92 -2.13 0.05
N ILE A 128 -11.54 -0.85 0.14
CA ILE A 128 -10.41 -0.26 -0.59
C ILE A 128 -9.49 0.46 0.38
N VAL A 129 -8.24 0.65 -0.01
CA VAL A 129 -7.31 1.58 0.66
C VAL A 129 -7.77 2.99 0.33
N ASN A 130 -8.28 3.70 1.33
CA ASN A 130 -8.64 5.12 1.19
C ASN A 130 -7.41 6.01 1.42
N ALA A 131 -6.57 5.64 2.39
CA ALA A 131 -5.30 6.31 2.64
C ALA A 131 -4.30 5.37 3.33
N PHE A 132 -3.03 5.53 2.99
CA PHE A 132 -1.91 5.04 3.79
C PHE A 132 -1.04 6.23 4.16
N LYS A 133 -0.72 6.37 5.44
CA LYS A 133 0.15 7.41 5.97
C LYS A 133 1.20 6.79 6.86
N TRP A 134 2.35 7.43 6.93
CA TRP A 134 3.36 7.11 7.91
C TRP A 134 4.07 8.38 8.37
N ASP A 135 4.56 8.34 9.60
CA ASP A 135 5.38 9.41 10.18
C ASP A 135 6.28 8.86 11.30
N ASP A 136 7.28 9.64 11.70
CA ASP A 136 8.23 9.32 12.78
C ASP A 136 7.80 9.88 14.13
N SER A 137 6.52 10.28 14.25
CA SER A 137 5.90 10.71 15.48
C SER A 137 4.89 9.68 15.97
N PHE A 138 4.79 9.54 17.28
CA PHE A 138 3.75 8.73 17.92
C PHE A 138 3.13 9.47 19.10
N ALA A 139 3.28 10.80 19.12
CA ALA A 139 2.79 11.65 20.20
C ALA A 139 1.26 11.56 20.37
N GLU A 140 0.52 11.37 19.27
CA GLU A 140 -0.96 11.23 19.30
C GLU A 140 -1.43 9.86 19.82
N GLU A 141 -0.49 8.94 20.10
CA GLU A 141 -0.80 7.61 20.61
C GLU A 141 -0.77 7.52 22.14
N PHE A 142 -0.23 8.54 22.83
CA PHE A 142 -0.30 8.65 24.28
C PHE A 142 -1.76 8.85 24.74
N LYS A 143 -2.10 8.26 25.89
CA LYS A 143 -3.43 8.34 26.53
C LYS A 143 -3.32 8.98 27.90
#